data_AF-A0A1Q6ZF26-F1
#
_entry.id   AF-A0A1Q6ZF26-F1
#
_cell.length_a   1.000
_cell.length_b   1.000
_cell.length_c   1.000
_cell.angle_alpha   90.00
_cell.angle_beta   90.00
_cell.angle_gamma   90.00
#
_symmetry.space_group_name_H-M   'P 1'
#
loop_
_entity.id
_entity.type
_entity.pdbx_description
1 polymer ?
#
loop_
_entity_poly.entity_id
_entity_poly.type
_entity_poly.pdbx_seq_one_letter_code
_entity_poly.pdbx_strand_id
1 'polypeptide(L)'
;MFRPPPTPGVLGVFAHLDATLEAIKKLRAAGHADFTVYSPIPRHEIEDALGQPVSPVRMFTLIGGIAGCAIGAWLTLWMSYDWPIAVGGKPIGSVPPYVVIMFEMTVLFGALSTILGILFNAAFAARRLGTIQYDPRFTNDRFGVFVPAASDKAARVEAVLREAGAEEVRRG
;
A
#
# COMPACT_ATOMS: atom_id res chain seq x y z
N MET A 1 16.39 -10.15 12.74
CA MET A 1 17.68 -10.02 12.04
C MET A 1 17.45 -9.02 10.91
N PHE A 2 17.95 -7.78 11.04
CA PHE A 2 17.50 -6.51 10.40
C PHE A 2 16.33 -5.79 11.10
N ARG A 3 16.62 -5.16 12.25
CA ARG A 3 15.86 -3.97 12.69
C ARG A 3 16.62 -2.75 12.14
N PRO A 4 16.07 -1.99 11.18
CA PRO A 4 16.68 -0.73 10.80
C PRO A 4 16.72 0.22 12.01
N PRO A 5 17.69 1.14 12.08
CA PRO A 5 17.82 2.04 13.22
C PRO A 5 16.51 2.83 13.45
N PRO A 6 16.20 3.19 14.71
CA PRO A 6 15.05 4.04 15.02
C PRO A 6 15.19 5.35 14.26
N THR A 7 14.14 5.75 13.54
CA THR A 7 14.12 7.04 12.87
C THR A 7 13.78 8.09 13.93
N PRO A 8 14.69 9.04 14.24
CA PRO A 8 14.39 10.08 15.21
C PRO A 8 13.24 10.94 14.70
N GLY A 9 12.34 11.30 15.60
CA GLY A 9 11.11 11.97 15.21
C GLY A 9 10.17 12.24 16.36
N VAL A 10 9.00 12.77 16.00
CA VAL A 10 7.97 13.15 16.96
C VAL A 10 6.67 12.45 16.58
N LEU A 11 6.07 11.75 17.54
CA LEU A 11 4.78 11.08 17.42
C LEU A 11 3.73 11.88 18.17
N GLY A 12 2.69 12.36 17.48
CA GLY A 12 1.48 12.92 18.07
C GLY A 12 0.35 11.89 18.09
N VAL A 13 -0.35 11.80 19.22
CA VAL A 13 -1.56 10.96 19.41
C VAL A 13 -2.78 11.88 19.50
N PHE A 14 -3.82 11.56 18.75
CA PHE A 14 -5.06 12.34 18.67
C PHE A 14 -6.28 11.46 18.94
N ALA A 15 -7.26 11.98 19.69
CA ALA A 15 -8.54 11.31 19.91
C ALA A 15 -9.54 11.50 18.76
N HIS A 16 -9.45 12.64 18.07
CA HIS A 16 -10.45 13.06 17.09
C HIS A 16 -9.85 13.22 15.70
N LEU A 17 -10.65 12.90 14.70
CA LEU A 17 -10.28 12.99 13.30
C LEU A 17 -10.02 14.45 12.89
N ASP A 18 -10.85 15.39 13.33
CA ASP A 18 -10.72 16.82 12.99
C ASP A 18 -9.36 17.39 13.42
N ALA A 19 -8.93 17.10 14.66
CA ALA A 19 -7.63 17.50 15.18
C ALA A 19 -6.47 16.88 14.36
N THR A 20 -6.64 15.62 13.93
CA THR A 20 -5.67 14.95 13.06
C THR A 20 -5.57 15.62 11.69
N LEU A 21 -6.70 16.00 11.08
CA LEU A 21 -6.75 16.70 9.79
C LEU A 21 -6.14 18.10 9.89
N GLU A 22 -6.38 18.83 10.98
CA GLU A 22 -5.72 20.10 11.24
C GLU A 22 -4.20 19.94 11.37
N ALA A 23 -3.75 18.92 12.10
CA ALA A 23 -2.33 18.62 12.24
C ALA A 23 -1.66 18.37 10.88
N ILE A 24 -2.29 17.55 10.02
CA ILE A 24 -1.80 17.27 8.66
C ILE A 24 -1.69 18.56 7.83
N LYS A 25 -2.72 19.43 7.88
CA LYS A 25 -2.73 20.71 7.17
C LYS A 25 -1.61 21.65 7.67
N LYS A 26 -1.46 21.80 8.99
CA LYS A 26 -0.43 22.64 9.61
C LYS A 26 0.98 22.13 9.30
N LEU A 27 1.21 20.81 9.35
CA LEU A 27 2.49 20.19 9.02
C LEU A 27 2.87 20.43 7.55
N ARG A 28 1.93 20.26 6.63
CA ARG A 28 2.14 20.55 5.21
C ARG A 28 2.43 22.02 4.96
N ALA A 29 1.68 22.93 5.59
CA ALA A 29 1.93 24.37 5.51
C ALA A 29 3.30 24.78 6.08
N ALA A 30 3.78 24.05 7.09
CA ALA A 30 5.12 24.21 7.64
C ALA A 30 6.24 23.58 6.78
N GLY A 31 5.91 22.97 5.64
CA GLY A 31 6.87 22.39 4.70
C GLY A 31 7.34 20.98 5.06
N HIS A 32 6.69 20.31 6.02
CA HIS A 32 6.96 18.91 6.30
C HIS A 32 6.19 18.04 5.30
N ALA A 33 6.92 17.41 4.37
CA ALA A 33 6.33 16.53 3.35
C ALA A 33 6.48 15.03 3.68
N ASP A 34 7.51 14.66 4.45
CA ASP A 34 7.71 13.29 4.94
C ASP A 34 7.09 13.18 6.33
N PHE A 35 5.90 12.57 6.42
CA PHE A 35 5.28 12.16 7.68
C PHE A 35 4.33 10.97 7.45
N THR A 36 4.15 10.16 8.49
CA THR A 36 3.32 8.96 8.47
C THR A 36 2.09 9.19 9.34
N VAL A 37 0.90 8.89 8.81
CA VAL A 37 -0.36 8.97 9.55
C VAL A 37 -0.85 7.57 9.85
N TYR A 38 -1.21 7.32 11.11
CA TYR A 38 -1.84 6.11 11.59
C TYR A 38 -3.32 6.38 11.85
N SER A 39 -4.18 5.50 11.33
CA SER A 39 -5.61 5.58 11.52
C SER A 39 -6.17 4.19 11.82
N PRO A 40 -7.09 4.05 12.79
CA PRO A 40 -7.73 2.77 13.10
C PRO A 40 -8.70 2.35 11.99
N ILE A 41 -9.18 3.32 11.21
CA ILE A 41 -10.16 3.13 10.15
C ILE A 41 -9.79 3.88 8.87
N PRO A 42 -10.08 3.34 7.67
CA PRO A 42 -9.88 4.05 6.43
C PRO A 42 -10.84 5.24 6.33
N ARG A 43 -10.32 6.43 6.05
CA ARG A 43 -11.10 7.67 5.90
C ARG A 43 -10.59 8.46 4.70
N HIS A 44 -11.49 8.72 3.76
CA HIS A 44 -11.20 9.52 2.56
C HIS A 44 -10.66 10.92 2.90
N GLU A 45 -11.16 11.53 3.98
CA GLU A 45 -10.71 12.85 4.45
C GLU A 45 -9.21 12.89 4.76
N ILE A 46 -8.64 11.78 5.28
CA ILE A 46 -7.21 11.66 5.55
C ILE A 46 -6.44 11.50 4.24
N GLU A 47 -6.96 10.71 3.29
CA GLU A 47 -6.35 10.50 1.98
C GLU A 47 -6.28 11.81 1.17
N ASP A 48 -7.37 12.58 1.16
CA ASP A 48 -7.44 13.90 0.53
C ASP A 48 -6.50 14.89 1.21
N ALA A 49 -6.46 14.89 2.55
CA ALA A 49 -5.56 15.74 3.31
C ALA A 49 -4.08 15.36 3.13
N LEU A 50 -3.78 14.10 2.80
CA LEU A 50 -2.44 13.60 2.46
C LEU A 50 -2.07 13.84 1.00
N GLY A 51 -3.05 13.87 0.08
CA GLY A 51 -2.80 14.05 -1.36
C GLY A 51 -1.87 12.99 -1.93
N GLN A 52 -2.04 11.73 -1.51
CA GLN A 52 -1.14 10.65 -1.90
C GLN A 52 -1.25 10.34 -3.41
N PRO A 53 -0.12 10.01 -4.08
CA PRO A 53 -0.16 9.54 -5.44
C PRO A 53 -0.85 8.17 -5.54
N VAL A 54 -1.37 7.86 -6.72
CA VAL A 54 -1.96 6.54 -7.00
C VAL A 54 -0.96 5.42 -6.76
N SER A 55 -1.41 4.34 -6.11
CA SER A 55 -0.55 3.22 -5.77
C SER A 55 0.00 2.50 -7.01
N PRO A 56 1.31 2.20 -7.07
CA PRO A 56 1.93 1.49 -8.19
C PRO A 56 1.51 0.02 -8.28
N VAL A 57 0.88 -0.54 -7.23
CA VAL A 57 0.43 -1.95 -7.16
C VAL A 57 -0.50 -2.30 -8.33
N ARG A 58 -1.30 -1.34 -8.82
CA ARG A 58 -2.23 -1.55 -9.95
C ARG A 58 -1.51 -2.00 -11.23
N MET A 59 -0.28 -1.52 -11.45
CA MET A 59 0.53 -1.92 -12.61
C MET A 59 1.01 -3.37 -12.50
N PHE A 60 1.34 -3.84 -11.30
CA PHE A 60 1.70 -5.24 -11.07
C PHE A 60 0.52 -6.16 -11.39
N THR A 61 -0.68 -5.80 -10.95
CA THR A 61 -1.92 -6.53 -11.28
C THR A 61 -2.15 -6.59 -12.78
N LEU A 62 -2.00 -5.46 -13.49
CA LEU A 62 -2.23 -5.38 -14.93
C LEU A 62 -1.25 -6.26 -15.71
N ILE A 63 0.05 -6.15 -15.41
CA ILE A 63 1.10 -6.94 -16.07
C ILE A 63 0.89 -8.43 -15.78
N GLY A 64 0.57 -8.78 -14.51
CA GLY A 64 0.26 -10.15 -14.10
C GLY A 64 -0.94 -10.73 -14.84
N GLY A 65 -2.03 -9.96 -14.98
CA GLY A 65 -3.22 -10.38 -15.71
C GLY A 65 -2.95 -10.61 -17.19
N ILE A 66 -2.24 -9.69 -17.86
CA ILE A 66 -1.87 -9.84 -19.28
C ILE A 66 -0.99 -11.08 -19.47
N ALA A 67 0.01 -11.27 -18.60
CA ALA A 67 0.87 -12.45 -18.63
C ALA A 67 0.06 -13.74 -18.39
N GLY A 68 -0.87 -13.74 -17.43
CA GLY A 68 -1.76 -14.87 -17.16
C GLY A 68 -2.63 -15.24 -18.35
N CYS A 69 -3.21 -14.25 -19.02
CA CYS A 69 -3.99 -14.46 -20.25
C CYS A 69 -3.13 -15.07 -21.36
N ALA A 70 -1.92 -14.54 -21.58
CA ALA A 70 -0.99 -15.06 -22.57
C ALA A 70 -0.53 -16.49 -22.26
N ILE A 71 -0.24 -16.80 -20.99
CA ILE A 71 0.11 -18.14 -20.53
C ILE A 71 -1.08 -19.09 -20.71
N GLY A 72 -2.31 -18.68 -20.40
CA GLY A 72 -3.50 -19.50 -20.59
C GLY A 72 -3.77 -19.82 -22.07
N ALA A 73 -3.59 -18.83 -22.96
CA ALA A 73 -3.70 -19.02 -24.40
C ALA A 73 -2.61 -19.96 -24.91
N TRP A 74 -1.36 -19.73 -24.50
CA TRP A 74 -0.22 -20.56 -24.85
C TRP A 74 -0.43 -22.00 -24.41
N LEU A 75 -0.80 -22.23 -23.14
CA LEU A 75 -1.00 -23.56 -22.57
C LEU A 75 -2.06 -24.35 -23.33
N THR A 76 -3.23 -23.75 -23.55
CA THR A 76 -4.38 -24.43 -24.19
C THR A 76 -4.14 -24.73 -25.66
N LEU A 77 -3.57 -23.78 -26.40
CA LEU A 77 -3.22 -23.98 -27.81
C LEU A 77 -2.11 -25.01 -27.94
N TRP A 78 -1.03 -24.85 -27.16
CA TRP A 78 0.11 -25.76 -27.21
C TRP A 78 -0.30 -27.20 -26.90
N MET A 79 -1.07 -27.44 -25.84
CA MET A 79 -1.58 -28.78 -25.52
C MET A 79 -2.48 -29.34 -26.63
N SER A 80 -3.34 -28.50 -27.23
CA SER A 80 -4.22 -28.94 -28.30
C SER A 80 -3.46 -29.33 -29.57
N TYR A 81 -2.33 -28.67 -29.87
CA TYR A 81 -1.50 -28.98 -31.03
C TYR A 81 -0.53 -30.14 -30.79
N ASP A 82 -0.01 -30.26 -29.57
CA ASP A 82 0.91 -31.33 -29.18
C ASP A 82 0.21 -32.70 -29.18
N TRP A 83 -1.02 -32.77 -28.65
CA TRP A 83 -1.80 -34.00 -28.62
C TRP A 83 -3.22 -33.80 -29.20
N PRO A 84 -3.36 -33.85 -30.54
CA PRO A 84 -4.61 -33.52 -31.21
C PRO A 84 -5.67 -34.63 -31.08
N ILE A 85 -6.54 -34.50 -30.09
CA ILE A 85 -7.73 -35.36 -29.93
C ILE A 85 -8.96 -34.62 -30.45
N ALA A 86 -9.67 -35.23 -31.40
CA ALA A 86 -10.97 -34.75 -31.84
C ALA A 86 -12.04 -35.08 -30.78
N VAL A 87 -12.52 -34.07 -30.06
CA VAL A 87 -13.57 -34.22 -29.04
C VAL A 87 -14.85 -33.52 -29.49
N GLY A 88 -15.94 -34.28 -29.64
CA GLY A 88 -17.26 -33.73 -29.98
C GLY A 88 -17.33 -33.05 -31.35
N GLY A 89 -16.49 -33.47 -32.31
CA GLY A 89 -16.46 -32.94 -33.67
C GLY A 89 -15.89 -31.51 -33.82
N LYS A 90 -15.32 -30.95 -32.76
CA LYS A 90 -14.74 -29.59 -32.79
C LYS A 90 -13.37 -29.60 -33.48
N PRO A 91 -13.00 -28.49 -34.16
CA PRO A 91 -11.65 -28.35 -34.69
C PRO A 91 -10.62 -28.33 -33.56
N ILE A 92 -9.43 -28.87 -33.84
CA ILE A 92 -8.26 -28.77 -32.96
C ILE A 92 -7.90 -27.28 -32.82
N GLY A 93 -7.63 -26.82 -31.60
CA GLY A 93 -7.38 -25.40 -31.35
C GLY A 93 -8.65 -24.55 -31.29
N SER A 94 -9.80 -25.11 -30.91
CA SER A 94 -11.05 -24.35 -30.78
C SER A 94 -10.97 -23.31 -29.66
N VAL A 95 -10.92 -22.03 -30.02
CA VAL A 95 -10.76 -20.91 -29.08
C VAL A 95 -11.92 -20.75 -28.07
N PRO A 96 -13.21 -20.87 -28.44
CA PRO A 96 -14.32 -20.60 -27.51
C PRO A 96 -14.23 -21.34 -26.15
N PRO A 97 -13.93 -22.65 -26.06
CA PRO A 97 -13.76 -23.31 -24.77
C PRO A 97 -12.51 -22.85 -23.99
N TYR A 98 -11.44 -22.41 -24.67
CA TYR A 98 -10.20 -22.00 -24.02
C TYR A 98 -10.31 -20.65 -23.31
N VAL A 99 -11.27 -19.81 -23.71
CA VAL A 99 -11.53 -18.51 -23.08
C VAL A 99 -11.77 -18.66 -21.57
N VAL A 100 -12.45 -19.74 -21.15
CA VAL A 100 -12.68 -20.02 -19.72
C VAL A 100 -11.35 -20.21 -18.98
N ILE A 101 -10.44 -21.00 -19.55
CA ILE A 101 -9.12 -21.24 -18.96
C ILE A 101 -8.27 -19.97 -18.99
N MET A 102 -8.28 -19.22 -20.10
CA MET A 102 -7.59 -17.94 -20.23
C MET A 102 -8.08 -16.93 -19.17
N PHE A 103 -9.39 -16.87 -18.93
CA PHE A 103 -9.98 -16.02 -17.89
C PHE A 103 -9.49 -16.41 -16.49
N GLU A 104 -9.57 -17.68 -16.12
CA GLU A 104 -9.10 -18.17 -14.82
C GLU A 104 -7.60 -17.90 -14.62
N MET A 105 -6.79 -18.12 -15.66
CA MET A 105 -5.35 -17.81 -15.62
C MET A 105 -5.09 -16.31 -15.47
N THR A 106 -5.88 -15.46 -16.12
CA THR A 106 -5.81 -14.00 -15.96
C THR A 106 -6.07 -13.60 -14.51
N VAL A 107 -7.12 -14.14 -13.89
CA VAL A 107 -7.48 -13.83 -12.49
C VAL A 107 -6.42 -14.35 -11.53
N LEU A 108 -5.95 -15.59 -11.72
CA LEU A 108 -4.93 -16.22 -10.87
C LEU A 108 -3.61 -15.43 -10.88
N PHE A 109 -3.04 -15.17 -12.06
CA PHE A 109 -1.78 -14.43 -12.15
C PHE A 109 -1.94 -12.96 -11.78
N GLY A 110 -3.07 -12.33 -12.11
CA GLY A 110 -3.38 -10.97 -11.65
C GLY A 110 -3.40 -10.87 -10.12
N ALA A 111 -4.06 -11.81 -9.43
CA ALA A 111 -4.11 -11.85 -7.98
C ALA A 111 -2.72 -12.10 -7.35
N LEU A 112 -1.97 -13.08 -7.86
CA LEU A 112 -0.62 -13.38 -7.37
C LEU A 112 0.34 -12.20 -7.57
N SER A 113 0.33 -11.57 -8.74
CA SER A 113 1.13 -10.37 -9.01
C SER A 113 0.74 -9.19 -8.13
N THR A 114 -0.55 -9.06 -7.78
CA THR A 114 -1.01 -8.04 -6.82
C THR A 114 -0.41 -8.26 -5.44
N ILE A 115 -0.47 -9.49 -4.91
CA ILE A 115 0.09 -9.84 -3.61
C ILE A 115 1.61 -9.58 -3.59
N LEU A 116 2.31 -10.01 -4.64
CA LEU A 116 3.74 -9.75 -4.80
C LEU A 116 4.04 -8.24 -4.86
N GLY A 117 3.22 -7.47 -5.59
CA GLY A 117 3.34 -6.01 -5.67
C GLY A 117 3.18 -5.33 -4.31
N ILE A 118 2.20 -5.76 -3.51
CA ILE A 118 1.99 -5.25 -2.15
C ILE A 118 3.20 -5.60 -1.27
N LEU A 119 3.65 -6.86 -1.28
CA LEU A 119 4.77 -7.30 -0.47
C LEU A 119 6.06 -6.55 -0.83
N PHE A 120 6.33 -6.36 -2.12
CA PHE A 120 7.51 -5.64 -2.59
C PHE A 120 7.49 -4.17 -2.16
N ASN A 121 6.35 -3.49 -2.33
CA ASN A 121 6.19 -2.10 -1.90
C ASN A 121 6.30 -1.95 -0.38
N ALA A 122 5.69 -2.85 0.39
CA ALA A 122 5.76 -2.86 1.84
C ALA A 122 7.20 -3.11 2.33
N ALA A 123 7.91 -4.06 1.74
CA ALA A 123 9.30 -4.35 2.09
C ALA A 123 10.24 -3.18 1.76
N PHE A 124 10.02 -2.52 0.62
CA PHE A 124 10.78 -1.32 0.24
C PHE A 124 10.51 -0.14 1.18
N ALA A 125 9.25 0.11 1.51
CA ALA A 125 8.85 1.15 2.46
C ALA A 125 9.46 0.90 3.85
N ALA A 126 9.40 -0.34 4.36
CA ALA A 126 9.99 -0.72 5.63
C ALA A 126 11.52 -0.51 5.67
N ARG A 127 12.21 -0.73 4.54
CA ARG A 127 13.65 -0.43 4.41
C ARG A 127 13.95 1.07 4.43
N ARG A 128 13.10 1.88 3.80
CA ARG A 128 13.32 3.33 3.65
C ARG A 128 12.99 4.11 4.92
N LEU A 129 11.91 3.76 5.60
CA LEU A 129 11.38 4.54 6.73
C LEU A 129 12.01 4.20 8.09
N GLY A 130 12.75 3.09 8.18
CA GLY A 130 13.34 2.63 9.43
C GLY A 130 12.31 2.18 10.47
N THR A 131 12.73 2.09 11.74
CA THR A 131 11.77 1.76 12.82
C THR A 131 11.02 3.02 13.21
N ILE A 132 9.76 3.12 12.80
CA ILE A 132 8.86 4.23 13.13
C ILE A 132 8.22 3.99 14.50
N GLN A 133 8.05 5.05 15.30
CA GLN A 133 7.33 4.94 16.57
C GLN A 133 5.87 4.57 16.33
N TYR A 134 5.39 3.59 17.10
CA TYR A 134 4.04 3.05 16.99
C TYR A 134 3.41 2.90 18.36
N ASP A 135 2.12 3.23 18.47
CA ASP A 135 1.32 2.99 19.67
C ASP A 135 0.18 1.99 19.34
N PRO A 136 0.00 0.91 20.12
CA PRO A 136 -1.09 -0.05 19.93
C PRO A 136 -2.50 0.57 19.88
N ARG A 137 -2.70 1.74 20.51
CA ARG A 137 -3.98 2.46 20.49
C ARG A 137 -4.41 2.90 19.09
N PHE A 138 -3.48 3.00 18.15
CA PHE A 138 -3.77 3.35 16.76
C PHE A 138 -4.59 2.31 16.00
N THR A 139 -4.63 1.07 16.48
CA THR A 139 -5.52 0.03 15.93
C THR A 139 -6.93 0.10 16.53
N ASN A 140 -7.09 0.71 17.70
CA ASN A 140 -8.33 0.66 18.46
C ASN A 140 -9.18 1.91 18.25
N ASP A 141 -8.75 3.04 18.77
CA ASP A 141 -9.58 4.25 18.90
C ASP A 141 -8.84 5.57 18.66
N ARG A 142 -7.50 5.57 18.60
CA ARG A 142 -6.70 6.80 18.46
C ARG A 142 -6.11 6.96 17.07
N PHE A 143 -5.89 8.19 16.66
CA PHE A 143 -5.14 8.55 15.45
C PHE A 143 -3.70 8.92 15.83
N GLY A 144 -2.77 8.69 14.91
CA GLY A 144 -1.35 8.98 15.12
C GLY A 144 -0.75 9.76 13.96
N VAL A 145 0.13 10.71 14.25
CA VAL A 145 0.94 11.38 13.22
C VAL A 145 2.40 11.33 13.65
N PHE A 146 3.22 10.64 12.89
CA PHE A 146 4.65 10.55 13.09
C PHE A 146 5.38 11.41 12.07
N VAL A 147 6.23 12.32 12.56
CA VAL A 147 7.05 13.19 11.72
C VAL A 147 8.52 12.89 12.00
N PRO A 148 9.26 12.31 11.03
CA PRO A 148 10.71 12.24 11.08
C PRO A 148 11.32 13.64 11.25
N ALA A 149 12.10 13.84 12.30
CA ALA A 149 12.73 15.12 12.58
C ALA A 149 14.05 14.90 13.31
N ALA A 150 15.10 15.58 12.83
CA ALA A 150 16.34 15.70 13.57
C ALA A 150 16.12 16.53 14.85
N SER A 151 17.04 16.39 15.81
CA SER A 151 16.91 16.97 17.16
C SER A 151 16.76 18.50 17.18
N ASP A 152 17.25 19.19 16.16
CA ASP A 152 17.12 20.64 15.95
C ASP A 152 15.69 21.08 15.58
N LYS A 153 14.94 20.24 14.87
CA LYS A 153 13.58 20.53 14.38
C LYS A 153 12.47 19.91 15.24
N ALA A 154 12.81 18.92 16.07
CA ALA A 154 11.85 18.19 16.90
C ALA A 154 11.00 19.11 17.79
N ALA A 155 11.57 20.17 18.37
CA ALA A 155 10.84 21.11 19.23
C ALA A 155 9.76 21.89 18.47
N ARG A 156 10.04 22.29 17.22
CA ARG A 156 9.08 23.00 16.37
C ARG A 156 7.94 22.08 15.95
N VAL A 157 8.24 20.83 15.61
CA VAL A 157 7.24 19.83 15.23
C VAL A 157 6.34 19.50 16.42
N GLU A 158 6.89 19.34 17.62
CA GLU A 158 6.07 19.13 18.82
C GLU A 158 5.13 20.29 19.09
N ALA A 159 5.59 21.54 18.95
CA ALA A 159 4.74 22.70 19.14
C ALA A 159 3.56 22.68 18.16
N VAL A 160 3.80 22.37 16.87
CA VAL A 160 2.74 22.25 15.86
C VAL A 160 1.74 21.15 16.21
N LEU A 161 2.22 19.98 16.65
CA LEU A 161 1.34 18.86 17.02
C LEU A 161 0.47 19.18 18.24
N ARG A 162 1.04 19.83 19.27
CA ARG A 162 0.29 20.26 20.46
C ARG A 162 -0.74 21.33 20.11
N GLU A 163 -0.38 22.30 19.27
CA GLU A 163 -1.29 23.36 18.83
C GLU A 163 -2.41 22.83 17.92
N ALA A 164 -2.23 21.67 17.30
CA ALA A 164 -3.26 20.97 16.54
C ALA A 164 -4.18 20.08 17.41
N GLY A 165 -3.96 20.04 18.74
CA GLY A 165 -4.80 19.26 19.65
C GLY A 165 -4.34 17.83 19.90
N ALA A 166 -3.04 17.53 19.80
CA ALA A 166 -2.50 16.24 20.22
C ALA A 166 -2.71 16.02 21.73
N GLU A 167 -3.30 14.89 22.12
CA GLU A 167 -3.46 14.49 23.52
C GLU A 167 -2.10 14.16 24.15
N GLU A 168 -1.24 13.51 23.37
CA GLU A 168 0.09 13.08 23.78
C GLU A 168 1.09 13.32 22.66
N VAL A 169 2.27 13.81 23.01
CA VAL A 169 3.39 13.95 22.08
C VAL A 169 4.62 13.27 22.65
N ARG A 170 5.16 12.30 21.91
CA ARG A 170 6.37 11.55 22.28
C ARG A 170 7.51 11.90 21.32
N ARG A 171 8.72 12.03 21.87
CA ARG A 171 9.96 12.18 21.09
C ARG A 171 10.68 10.84 21.00
N GLY A 172 11.28 10.55 19.86
CA GLY A 172 12.06 9.34 19.57
C GLY A 172 13.40 9.65 18.93
#